data_AF-A0A5Q4F424-F1
#
_entry.id   AF-A0A5Q4F424-F1
#
_cell.length_a   1.000
_cell.length_b   1.000
_cell.length_c   1.000
_cell.angle_alpha   90.00
_cell.angle_beta   90.00
_cell.angle_gamma   90.00
#
_symmetry.space_group_name_H-M   'P 1'
#
loop_
_entity.id
_entity.type
_entity.pdbx_description
1 polymer ?
#
loop_
_entity_poly.entity_id
_entity_poly.type
_entity_poly.pdbx_seq_one_letter_code
_entity_poly.pdbx_strand_id
1 'polypeptide(L)'
;MNYEKKWWRHSVYGVALVGLGINLVAEATIIKAGGPETFDLAHAALWFWIGLFGLAAINAGICFVADAVKQRIYLEMEKGETPTHTKKKTIPA
;
A
#
# COMPACT_ATOMS: atom_id res chain seq x y z
N MET A 1 -10.90 -20.36 -0.04
CA MET A 1 -9.91 -19.81 0.93
C MET A 1 -10.66 -18.91 1.90
N ASN A 2 -10.61 -19.18 3.21
CA ASN A 2 -11.33 -18.43 4.26
C ASN A 2 -10.92 -16.94 4.23
N TYR A 3 -11.87 -16.03 4.48
CA TYR A 3 -11.65 -14.58 4.54
C TYR A 3 -10.55 -14.20 5.53
N GLU A 4 -10.40 -14.94 6.64
CA GLU A 4 -9.34 -14.73 7.63
C GLU A 4 -7.94 -14.93 7.04
N LYS A 5 -7.75 -16.03 6.28
CA LYS A 5 -6.48 -16.31 5.59
C LYS A 5 -6.20 -15.30 4.47
N LYS A 6 -7.24 -14.80 3.80
CA LYS A 6 -7.10 -13.72 2.82
C LYS A 6 -6.67 -12.42 3.51
N TRP A 7 -7.37 -12.00 4.55
CA TRP A 7 -7.06 -10.80 5.32
C TRP A 7 -5.60 -10.78 5.80
N TRP A 8 -5.16 -11.87 6.43
CA TRP A 8 -3.81 -11.96 6.97
C TRP A 8 -2.75 -11.84 5.86
N ARG A 9 -2.90 -12.58 4.75
CA ARG A 9 -1.96 -12.49 3.61
C ARG A 9 -1.90 -11.09 3.01
N HIS A 10 -3.06 -10.47 2.75
CA HIS A 10 -3.10 -9.13 2.16
C HIS A 10 -2.51 -8.08 3.11
N SER A 11 -2.70 -8.25 4.43
CA SER A 11 -2.09 -7.38 5.44
C SER A 11 -0.57 -7.49 5.43
N VAL A 12 -0.04 -8.72 5.44
CA VAL A 12 1.42 -8.97 5.42
C VAL A 12 2.06 -8.44 4.14
N TYR A 13 1.48 -8.76 2.97
CA TYR A 13 1.99 -8.25 1.69
C TYR A 13 1.88 -6.73 1.59
N GLY A 14 0.79 -6.14 2.07
CA GLY A 14 0.60 -4.70 2.07
C GLY A 14 1.70 -3.98 2.87
N VAL A 15 1.90 -4.38 4.12
CA VAL A 15 2.94 -3.78 4.98
C VAL A 15 4.35 -4.04 4.43
N ALA A 16 4.63 -5.25 3.95
CA ALA A 16 5.94 -5.58 3.39
C ALA A 16 6.27 -4.76 2.14
N LEU A 17 5.31 -4.59 1.22
CA LEU A 17 5.48 -3.79 0.01
C LEU A 17 5.63 -2.29 0.30
N VAL A 18 4.86 -1.77 1.26
CA VAL A 18 5.02 -0.36 1.71
C VAL A 18 6.41 -0.16 2.32
N GLY A 19 6.85 -1.04 3.23
CA GLY A 19 8.18 -0.95 3.84
C GLY A 19 9.31 -1.06 2.82
N LEU A 20 9.23 -2.04 1.91
CA LEU A 20 10.16 -2.18 0.79
C LEU A 20 10.19 -0.92 -0.08
N GLY A 21 9.02 -0.39 -0.44
CA GLY A 21 8.91 0.78 -1.28
C GLY A 21 9.50 2.03 -0.63
N ILE A 22 9.29 2.24 0.67
CA ILE A 22 9.93 3.34 1.43
C ILE A 22 11.46 3.20 1.40
N ASN A 23 12.00 2.01 1.62
CA ASN A 23 13.45 1.77 1.56
C ASN A 23 14.02 2.06 0.17
N LEU A 24 13.35 1.62 -0.91
CA LEU A 24 13.80 1.90 -2.28
C LEU A 24 13.74 3.40 -2.61
N VAL A 25 12.70 4.12 -2.16
CA VAL A 25 12.63 5.58 -2.35
C VAL A 25 13.74 6.29 -1.58
N ALA A 26 14.03 5.85 -0.34
CA ALA A 26 15.13 6.39 0.45
C ALA A 26 16.48 6.15 -0.25
N GLU A 27 16.72 4.93 -0.73
CA GLU A 27 17.94 4.57 -1.45
C GLU A 27 18.11 5.40 -2.74
N ALA A 28 17.04 5.53 -3.53
CA ALA A 28 17.04 6.39 -4.71
C ALA A 28 17.36 7.86 -4.38
N THR A 29 16.88 8.35 -3.23
CA THR A 29 17.14 9.71 -2.77
C THR A 29 18.61 9.89 -2.38
N ILE A 30 19.20 8.91 -1.68
CA ILE A 30 20.62 8.92 -1.32
C ILE A 30 21.50 8.86 -2.57
N ILE A 31 21.21 7.96 -3.51
CA ILE A 31 21.94 7.86 -4.79
C ILE A 31 21.87 9.19 -5.53
N LYS A 32 20.66 9.77 -5.67
CA LYS A 32 20.46 11.07 -6.33
C LYS A 32 21.26 12.20 -5.67
N ALA A 33 21.39 12.18 -4.35
CA ALA A 33 22.12 13.20 -3.60
C ALA A 33 23.65 13.06 -3.72
N GLY A 34 24.16 11.85 -3.89
CA GLY A 34 25.59 11.55 -4.06
C GLY A 34 26.10 11.63 -5.51
N GLY A 35 25.37 12.34 -6.38
CA GLY A 35 25.65 12.36 -7.83
C GLY A 35 26.88 13.17 -8.24
N PRO A 36 27.38 12.94 -9.47
CA PRO A 36 28.52 13.66 -10.04
C PRO A 36 28.23 15.15 -10.27
N GLU A 37 29.27 15.99 -10.28
CA GLU A 37 29.15 17.44 -10.48
C GLU A 37 28.56 17.81 -11.86
N THR A 38 28.80 16.97 -12.85
CA THR A 38 28.23 17.10 -14.21
C THR A 38 27.19 16.03 -14.46
N PHE A 39 26.21 16.33 -15.32
CA PHE A 39 25.16 15.38 -15.66
C PHE A 39 25.72 14.07 -16.23
N ASP A 40 25.43 12.96 -15.54
CA ASP A 40 25.67 11.61 -16.01
C ASP A 40 24.33 10.87 -16.16
N LEU A 41 24.06 10.42 -17.39
CA LEU A 41 22.83 9.71 -17.72
C LEU A 41 22.75 8.35 -17.01
N ALA A 42 23.87 7.66 -16.81
CA ALA A 42 23.88 6.36 -16.14
C ALA A 42 23.51 6.51 -14.66
N HIS A 43 24.13 7.46 -13.96
CA HIS A 43 23.76 7.83 -12.61
C HIS A 43 22.29 8.28 -12.51
N ALA A 44 21.83 9.13 -13.46
CA ALA A 44 20.46 9.60 -13.49
C ALA A 44 19.42 8.48 -13.64
N ALA A 45 19.69 7.54 -14.56
CA ALA A 45 18.83 6.39 -14.78
C ALA A 45 18.75 5.49 -13.54
N LEU A 46 19.87 5.32 -12.81
CA LEU A 46 19.93 4.44 -11.65
C LEU A 46 18.95 4.87 -10.54
N TRP A 47 19.06 6.12 -10.05
CA TRP A 47 18.15 6.58 -9.00
C TRP A 47 16.71 6.73 -9.49
N PHE A 48 16.51 7.07 -10.77
CA PHE A 48 15.17 7.17 -11.34
C PHE A 48 14.43 5.83 -11.30
N TRP A 49 15.06 4.75 -11.78
CA TRP A 49 14.40 3.44 -11.82
C TRP A 49 14.20 2.85 -10.43
N ILE A 50 15.19 2.96 -9.53
CA ILE A 50 15.04 2.51 -8.14
C ILE A 50 13.88 3.26 -7.47
N GLY A 51 13.82 4.58 -7.64
CA GLY A 51 12.74 5.40 -7.09
C GLY A 51 11.37 5.05 -7.68
N LEU A 52 11.30 4.81 -9.00
CA LEU A 52 10.08 4.41 -9.67
C LEU A 52 9.57 3.05 -9.17
N PHE A 53 10.45 2.06 -9.02
CA PHE A 53 10.10 0.77 -8.43
C PHE A 53 9.65 0.92 -6.97
N GLY A 54 10.29 1.80 -6.20
CA GLY A 54 9.87 2.15 -4.85
C GLY A 54 8.45 2.71 -4.79
N LEU A 55 8.13 3.70 -5.64
CA LEU A 55 6.79 4.27 -5.75
C LEU A 55 5.74 3.25 -6.20
N ALA A 56 6.09 2.40 -7.17
CA ALA A 56 5.21 1.31 -7.62
C ALA A 56 4.93 0.31 -6.50
N ALA A 57 5.94 -0.05 -5.70
CA ALA A 57 5.80 -0.94 -4.55
C ALA A 57 4.92 -0.32 -3.45
N ILE A 58 5.08 0.98 -3.15
CA ILE A 58 4.20 1.68 -2.20
C ILE A 58 2.75 1.64 -2.68
N ASN A 59 2.50 1.99 -3.95
CA ASN A 59 1.16 1.98 -4.52
C ASN A 59 0.52 0.58 -4.44
N ALA A 60 1.26 -0.46 -4.84
CA ALA A 60 0.80 -1.84 -4.73
C ALA A 60 0.51 -2.23 -3.26
N GLY A 61 1.39 -1.87 -2.34
CA GLY A 61 1.23 -2.13 -0.91
C GLY A 61 -0.04 -1.50 -0.34
N ILE A 62 -0.33 -0.24 -0.68
CA ILE A 62 -1.58 0.44 -0.27
C ILE A 62 -2.82 -0.30 -0.79
N CYS A 63 -2.81 -0.76 -2.04
CA CYS A 63 -3.91 -1.55 -2.60
C CYS A 63 -4.13 -2.86 -1.81
N PHE A 64 -3.05 -3.57 -1.46
CA PHE A 64 -3.14 -4.78 -0.63
C PHE A 64 -3.69 -4.49 0.77
N VAL A 65 -3.26 -3.39 1.41
CA VAL A 65 -3.82 -2.96 2.71
C VAL A 65 -5.31 -2.68 2.58
N ALA A 66 -5.75 -1.94 1.55
CA ALA A 66 -7.16 -1.63 1.34
C ALA A 66 -8.00 -2.90 1.14
N ASP A 67 -7.50 -3.87 0.37
CA ASP A 67 -8.18 -5.14 0.19
C ASP A 67 -8.21 -5.97 1.48
N ALA A 68 -7.16 -5.93 2.29
CA ALA A 68 -7.20 -6.55 3.61
C ALA A 68 -8.33 -5.96 4.48
N VAL A 69 -8.46 -4.62 4.53
CA VAL A 69 -9.53 -3.96 5.28
C VAL A 69 -10.91 -4.41 4.80
N LYS A 70 -11.14 -4.54 3.49
CA LYS A 70 -12.40 -5.09 2.95
C LYS A 70 -12.66 -6.51 3.43
N GLN A 71 -11.66 -7.40 3.38
CA GLN A 71 -11.81 -8.77 3.87
C GLN A 71 -12.13 -8.81 5.38
N ARG A 72 -11.59 -7.87 6.17
CA ARG A 72 -11.93 -7.74 7.59
C ARG A 72 -13.39 -7.35 7.81
N ILE A 73 -13.88 -6.38 7.05
CA ILE A 73 -15.29 -5.96 7.12
C ILE A 73 -16.22 -7.12 6.72
N TYR A 74 -15.89 -7.88 5.67
CA TYR A 74 -16.68 -9.04 5.28
C TYR A 74 -16.70 -10.14 6.35
N LEU A 75 -15.59 -10.36 7.07
CA LEU A 75 -15.56 -11.27 8.23
C LEU A 75 -16.49 -10.80 9.35
N GLU A 76 -16.49 -9.50 9.66
CA GLU A 76 -17.35 -8.93 10.71
C GLU A 76 -18.84 -8.99 10.33
N MET A 77 -19.15 -8.83 9.04
CA MET A 77 -20.49 -9.05 8.48
C MET A 77 -20.96 -10.50 8.64
N GLU A 78 -20.11 -11.47 8.30
CA GLU A 78 -20.44 -12.90 8.45
C GLU A 78 -20.65 -13.30 9.91
N LYS A 79 -19.92 -12.67 10.85
CA LYS A 79 -20.04 -12.92 12.29
C LYS A 79 -21.21 -12.19 12.96
N GLY A 80 -21.91 -11.30 12.26
CA GLY A 80 -22.98 -10.48 12.83
C GLY A 80 -22.50 -9.39 13.79
N GLU A 81 -21.20 -9.07 13.77
CA GLU A 81 -20.54 -8.07 14.63
C GLU A 81 -20.45 -6.69 13.94
N THR A 82 -21.19 -6.49 12.84
CA THR A 82 -21.09 -5.27 12.05
C THR A 82 -21.45 -4.02 12.86
N PRO A 83 -20.69 -2.91 12.74
CA PRO A 83 -21.21 -1.60 13.09
C PRO A 83 -22.40 -1.32 12.15
N THR A 84 -23.60 -1.37 12.71
CA THR A 84 -24.83 -1.11 11.96
C THR A 84 -24.77 0.33 11.45
N HIS A 85 -24.64 0.49 10.13
CA HIS A 85 -25.05 1.74 9.49
C HIS A 85 -26.56 1.86 9.72
N THR A 86 -26.93 2.56 10.79
CA THR A 86 -28.30 3.01 11.01
C THR A 86 -28.65 3.88 9.82
N LYS A 87 -29.38 3.34 8.85
CA LYS A 87 -30.05 4.16 7.84
C LYS A 87 -30.92 5.13 8.62
N LYS A 88 -30.56 6.43 8.64
CA LYS A 88 -31.46 7.47 9.13
C LYS A 88 -32.76 7.31 8.34
N LYS A 89 -33.82 6.92 9.05
CA LYS A 89 -35.17 6.81 8.52
C LYS A 89 -35.53 8.22 8.01
N THR A 90 -35.57 8.40 6.69
CA THR A 90 -36.17 9.61 6.10
C THR A 90 -37.63 9.59 6.50
N ILE A 91 -38.01 10.46 7.43
CA ILE A 91 -39.39 10.71 7.81
C ILE A 91 -40.01 11.46 6.61
N PRO A 92 -41.03 10.92 5.92
CA PRO A 92 -41.76 11.71 4.94
C PRO A 92 -42.45 12.87 5.65
N ALA A 93 -42.32 14.06 5.07
CA ALA A 93 -42.91 15.31 5.54
C ALA A 93 -44.44 15.29 5.48
#